data_AF-A0A521Y8J6-F1
#
_entry.id   AF-A0A521Y8J6-F1
#
_cell.length_a   1.000
_cell.length_b   1.000
_cell.length_c   1.000
_cell.angle_alpha   90.00
_cell.angle_beta   90.00
_cell.angle_gamma   90.00
#
_symmetry.space_group_name_H-M   'P 1'
#
loop_
_entity.id
_entity.type
_entity.pdbx_description
1 polymer ?
#
loop_
_entity_poly.entity_id
_entity_poly.type
_entity_poly.pdbx_seq_one_letter_code
_entity_poly.pdbx_strand_id
1 'polypeptide(L)'
;MYSAKANHGHHFPGEEYIKVEFRTQPNDQQQFCNDINNCITQLIQDDLPVSFFANNHGIRHIQIGSSARMCGGTHVSSTRELVGCQVTKAKFSLKNGKIEATIFYSC
;
A
#
# COMPACT_ATOMS: atom_id res chain seq x y z
N MET A 1 12.53 -7.56 7.97
CA MET A 1 11.57 -6.44 7.81
C MET A 1 12.09 -5.52 6.71
N TYR A 2 11.34 -5.34 5.62
CA TYR A 2 11.77 -4.49 4.51
C TYR A 2 11.63 -3.01 4.87
N SER A 3 12.65 -2.20 4.58
CA SER A 3 12.53 -0.74 4.65
C SER A 3 12.08 -0.22 3.29
N ALA A 4 10.86 0.32 3.24
CA ALA A 4 10.25 0.78 2.00
C ALA A 4 9.54 2.12 2.18
N LYS A 5 9.49 2.92 1.11
CA LYS A 5 8.75 4.19 1.05
C LYS A 5 7.78 4.15 -0.12
N ALA A 6 6.48 4.17 0.16
CA ALA A 6 5.46 4.34 -0.87
C ALA A 6 5.52 5.78 -1.42
N ASN A 7 5.65 5.91 -2.73
CA ASN A 7 5.79 7.19 -3.42
C ASN A 7 4.54 7.54 -4.23
N HIS A 8 3.76 6.55 -4.65
CA HIS A 8 2.58 6.74 -5.48
C HIS A 8 1.61 5.57 -5.32
N GLY A 9 0.31 5.87 -5.38
CA GLY A 9 -0.76 4.87 -5.51
C GLY A 9 -1.64 5.23 -6.69
N HIS A 10 -1.98 4.21 -7.49
CA HIS A 10 -2.92 4.30 -8.59
C HIS A 10 -4.00 3.25 -8.36
N HIS A 11 -5.25 3.71 -8.31
CA HIS A 11 -6.41 2.86 -8.08
C HIS A 11 -7.43 3.15 -9.18
N PHE A 12 -7.28 2.41 -10.28
CA PHE A 12 -8.18 2.43 -11.42
C PHE A 12 -8.52 0.98 -11.78
N PRO A 13 -9.79 0.63 -12.03
CA PRO A 13 -10.20 -0.74 -12.29
C PRO A 13 -9.37 -1.45 -13.36
N GLY A 14 -8.68 -2.53 -12.99
CA GLY A 14 -7.83 -3.33 -13.87
C GLY A 14 -6.39 -2.81 -14.06
N GLU A 15 -6.05 -1.68 -13.45
CA GLU A 15 -4.72 -1.05 -13.53
C GLU A 15 -4.16 -0.74 -12.13
N GLU A 16 -4.62 -1.40 -11.08
CA GLU A 16 -4.30 -1.03 -9.70
C GLU A 16 -2.84 -1.36 -9.34
N TYR A 17 -2.09 -0.34 -8.89
CA TYR A 17 -0.73 -0.52 -8.41
C TYR A 17 -0.27 0.54 -7.41
N ILE A 18 0.77 0.22 -6.66
CA ILE A 18 1.55 1.18 -5.88
C ILE A 18 3.01 1.18 -6.34
N LYS A 19 3.67 2.34 -6.28
CA LYS A 19 5.11 2.47 -6.50
C LYS A 19 5.81 2.68 -5.16
N VAL A 20 6.82 1.87 -4.91
CA VAL A 20 7.54 1.82 -3.65
C VAL A 20 9.04 1.87 -3.91
N GLU A 21 9.78 2.67 -3.14
CA GLU A 21 11.23 2.67 -3.11
C GLU A 21 11.72 1.77 -1.97
N PHE A 22 12.60 0.82 -2.28
CA PHE A 22 13.21 -0.11 -1.34
C PHE A 22 14.67 0.24 -1.10
N ARG A 23 15.14 0.01 0.14
CA ARG A 23 16.58 0.04 0.45
C ARG A 23 17.31 -1.21 -0.05
N THR A 24 16.64 -2.35 -0.02
CA THR A 24 17.18 -3.66 -0.42
C THR A 24 16.13 -4.42 -1.21
N GLN A 25 16.56 -5.12 -2.27
CA GLN A 25 15.65 -5.87 -3.12
C GLN A 25 15.33 -7.21 -2.43
N PRO A 26 14.06 -7.64 -2.41
CA PRO A 26 13.70 -8.98 -1.98
C PRO A 26 14.34 -10.03 -2.90
N ASN A 27 14.96 -11.05 -2.31
CA ASN A 27 15.62 -12.13 -3.06
C ASN A 27 14.62 -13.05 -3.76
N ASP A 28 13.42 -13.20 -3.19
CA ASP A 28 12.32 -14.01 -3.72
C ASP A 28 11.08 -13.13 -3.85
N GLN A 29 10.63 -12.92 -5.10
CA GLN A 29 9.46 -12.09 -5.40
C GLN A 29 8.15 -12.75 -4.98
N GLN A 30 8.06 -14.08 -5.08
CA GLN A 30 6.85 -14.81 -4.73
C GLN A 30 6.68 -14.82 -3.21
N GLN A 31 7.75 -15.11 -2.47
CA GLN A 31 7.71 -15.02 -1.01
C GLN A 31 7.40 -13.59 -0.55
N PHE A 32 7.97 -12.58 -1.19
CA PHE A 32 7.66 -11.18 -0.90
C PHE A 32 6.17 -10.84 -1.07
N CYS A 33 5.55 -11.28 -2.18
CA CYS A 33 4.10 -11.10 -2.38
C CYS A 33 3.29 -11.83 -1.31
N ASN A 34 3.68 -13.06 -0.96
CA ASN A 34 3.02 -13.83 0.09
C ASN A 34 3.09 -13.13 1.45
N ASP A 35 4.27 -12.59 1.81
CA ASP A 35 4.46 -11.85 3.06
C ASP A 35 3.56 -10.61 3.12
N ILE A 36 3.43 -9.87 2.01
CA ILE A 36 2.51 -8.72 1.96
C ILE A 36 1.06 -9.18 2.08
N ASN A 37 0.65 -10.24 1.39
CA ASN A 37 -0.71 -10.76 1.45
C ASN A 37 -1.08 -11.24 2.86
N ASN A 38 -0.14 -11.85 3.58
CA ASN A 38 -0.33 -12.21 4.98
C ASN A 38 -0.55 -10.97 5.86
N CYS A 39 0.25 -9.92 5.67
CA CYS A 39 0.06 -8.65 6.37
C CYS A 39 -1.28 -7.99 6.03
N ILE A 40 -1.69 -7.97 4.76
CA ILE A 40 -2.99 -7.43 4.33
C ILE A 40 -4.12 -8.20 5.02
N THR A 41 -4.06 -9.53 5.00
CA THR A 41 -5.05 -10.39 5.65
C THR A 41 -5.15 -10.08 7.14
N GLN A 42 -4.01 -9.93 7.83
CA GLN A 42 -4.00 -9.55 9.24
C GLN A 42 -4.66 -8.18 9.46
N LEU A 43 -4.31 -7.17 8.66
CA LEU A 43 -4.89 -5.83 8.78
C LEU A 43 -6.41 -5.82 8.55
N ILE A 44 -6.91 -6.62 7.61
CA ILE A 44 -8.35 -6.79 7.36
C ILE A 44 -9.04 -7.46 8.57
N GLN A 45 -8.41 -8.46 9.17
CA GLN A 45 -8.92 -9.14 10.37
C GLN A 45 -8.93 -8.22 11.58
N ASP A 46 -7.92 -7.37 11.72
CA ASP A 46 -7.77 -6.39 12.79
C ASP A 46 -8.82 -5.26 12.72
N ASP A 47 -9.51 -5.09 11.58
CA ASP A 47 -10.60 -4.13 11.41
C ASP A 47 -10.22 -2.71 11.82
N LEU A 48 -9.04 -2.28 11.35
CA LEU A 48 -8.55 -0.95 11.63
C LEU A 48 -9.50 0.11 11.05
N PRO A 49 -9.87 1.13 11.86
CA PRO A 49 -10.72 2.21 11.39
C PRO A 49 -9.97 3.07 10.37
N VAL A 50 -10.73 3.53 9.37
CA VAL A 50 -10.27 4.52 8.39
C VAL A 50 -10.97 5.84 8.67
N SER A 51 -10.20 6.87 8.97
CA SER A 51 -10.71 8.21 9.23
C SER A 51 -10.01 9.25 8.37
N PHE A 52 -10.57 10.46 8.33
CA PHE A 52 -9.99 11.57 7.61
C PHE A 52 -9.91 12.81 8.50
N PHE A 53 -8.87 13.60 8.29
CA PHE A 53 -8.69 14.88 8.97
C PHE A 53 -8.00 15.87 8.03
N ALA A 54 -8.18 17.16 8.26
CA ALA A 54 -7.40 18.21 7.60
C ALA A 54 -6.29 18.66 8.55
N ASN A 55 -5.07 18.84 8.03
CA ASN A 55 -4.01 19.47 8.81
C ASN A 55 -4.22 20.99 8.92
N ASN A 56 -3.31 21.70 9.60
CA ASN A 56 -3.39 23.15 9.80
C ASN A 56 -3.34 23.99 8.50
N HIS A 57 -2.99 23.37 7.36
CA HIS A 57 -2.99 23.99 6.03
C HIS A 57 -4.22 23.60 5.21
N GLY A 58 -5.22 22.96 5.80
CA GLY A 58 -6.43 22.48 5.12
C GLY A 58 -6.20 21.24 4.23
N ILE A 59 -5.01 20.61 4.29
CA ILE A 59 -4.69 19.45 3.45
C ILE A 59 -5.32 18.20 4.06
N ARG A 60 -6.18 17.54 3.29
CA ARG A 60 -6.85 16.29 3.68
C ARG A 60 -5.86 15.12 3.79
N HIS A 61 -5.94 14.41 4.91
CA HIS A 61 -5.21 13.19 5.20
C HIS A 61 -6.21 12.06 5.48
N ILE A 62 -5.82 10.87 5.06
CA ILE A 62 -6.46 9.61 5.42
C ILE A 62 -5.60 8.93 6.46
N GLN A 63 -6.25 8.46 7.52
CA GLN A 63 -5.66 7.76 8.63
C GLN A 63 -6.17 6.32 8.61
N ILE A 64 -5.27 5.35 8.59
CA ILE A 64 -5.60 3.93 8.76
C ILE A 64 -4.84 3.46 10.02
N GLY A 65 -5.58 3.17 11.09
CA GLY A 65 -4.97 2.90 12.40
C GLY A 65 -4.07 4.07 12.85
N SER A 66 -2.77 3.84 12.98
CA SER A 66 -1.77 4.86 13.35
C SER A 66 -1.05 5.52 12.16
N SER A 67 -1.35 5.13 10.92
CA SER A 67 -0.66 5.60 9.71
C SER A 67 -1.47 6.68 8.97
N ALA A 68 -0.90 7.88 8.82
CA ALA A 68 -1.48 9.00 8.08
C ALA A 68 -0.85 9.16 6.70
N ARG A 69 -1.67 9.42 5.66
CA ARG A 69 -1.20 9.81 4.33
C ARG A 69 -2.08 10.89 3.71
N MET A 70 -1.47 11.84 3.01
CA MET A 70 -2.20 12.80 2.19
C MET A 70 -2.89 12.06 1.04
N CYS A 71 -4.21 12.15 0.95
CA CYS A 71 -4.99 11.57 -0.15
C CYS A 71 -6.33 12.30 -0.31
N GLY A 72 -6.69 12.60 -1.56
CA GLY A 72 -7.96 13.22 -1.93
C GLY A 72 -9.08 12.24 -2.32
N GLY A 73 -8.79 10.94 -2.36
CA GLY A 73 -9.74 9.92 -2.81
C GLY A 73 -10.84 9.60 -1.80
N THR A 74 -11.86 8.89 -2.27
CA THR A 74 -12.87 8.24 -1.42
C THR A 74 -12.31 6.91 -0.91
N HIS A 75 -12.51 6.63 0.38
CA HIS A 75 -12.00 5.42 1.02
C HIS A 75 -13.13 4.74 1.78
N VAL A 76 -12.99 3.42 1.96
CA VAL A 76 -13.78 2.61 2.88
C VAL A 76 -13.68 3.16 4.31
N SER A 77 -14.64 2.80 5.16
CA SER A 77 -14.67 3.22 6.57
C SER A 77 -13.85 2.31 7.48
N SER A 78 -13.61 1.07 7.06
CA SER A 78 -12.73 0.13 7.75
C SER A 78 -11.91 -0.71 6.77
N THR A 79 -10.73 -1.15 7.21
CA THR A 79 -9.94 -2.19 6.52
C THR A 79 -10.69 -3.50 6.33
N ARG A 80 -11.70 -3.83 7.15
CA ARG A 80 -12.54 -5.03 6.96
C ARG A 80 -13.31 -5.03 5.65
N GLU A 81 -13.60 -3.86 5.07
CA GLU A 81 -14.28 -3.75 3.77
C GLU A 81 -13.36 -4.14 2.60
N LEU A 82 -12.06 -4.31 2.84
CA LEU A 82 -11.07 -4.71 1.83
C LEU A 82 -10.94 -6.24 1.69
N VAL A 83 -11.91 -7.02 2.19
CA VAL A 83 -11.93 -8.48 2.01
C VAL A 83 -11.81 -8.83 0.52
N GLY A 84 -10.88 -9.73 0.22
CA GLY A 84 -10.54 -10.12 -1.15
C GLY A 84 -9.38 -9.33 -1.76
N CYS A 85 -8.95 -8.24 -1.12
CA CYS A 85 -7.84 -7.47 -1.63
C CYS A 85 -6.50 -8.20 -1.46
N GLN A 86 -5.71 -8.30 -2.53
CA GLN A 86 -4.44 -9.02 -2.54
C GLN A 86 -3.45 -8.47 -3.57
N VAL A 87 -2.16 -8.57 -3.27
CA VAL A 87 -1.07 -8.40 -4.23
C VAL A 87 -1.08 -9.54 -5.23
N THR A 88 -1.08 -9.18 -6.52
CA THR A 88 -1.06 -10.14 -7.63
C THR A 88 0.32 -10.29 -8.24
N LYS A 89 1.13 -9.23 -8.21
CA LYS A 89 2.47 -9.20 -8.80
C LYS A 89 3.32 -8.07 -8.25
N ALA A 90 4.63 -8.29 -8.16
CA ALA A 90 5.61 -7.23 -7.95
C ALA A 90 6.63 -7.20 -9.10
N LYS A 91 6.97 -6.01 -9.60
CA LYS A 91 8.06 -5.80 -10.58
C LYS A 91 9.10 -4.88 -9.96
N PHE A 92 10.36 -5.32 -9.91
CA PHE A 92 11.48 -4.55 -9.36
C PHE A 92 12.36 -3.98 -10.47
N SER A 93 12.92 -2.80 -10.25
CA SER A 93 13.84 -2.13 -11.17
C SER A 93 14.83 -1.26 -10.41
N LEU A 94 16.07 -1.15 -10.91
CA LEU A 94 17.07 -0.22 -10.39
C LEU A 94 16.99 1.09 -11.19
N LYS A 95 16.73 2.21 -10.52
CA LYS A 95 16.76 3.55 -11.13
C LYS A 95 17.55 4.51 -10.25
N ASN A 96 18.55 5.17 -10.83
CA ASN A 96 19.38 6.17 -10.12
C ASN A 96 19.95 5.66 -8.78
N GLY A 97 20.39 4.40 -8.74
CA GLY A 97 20.91 3.76 -7.53
C GLY A 97 19.87 3.38 -6.47
N LYS A 98 18.58 3.50 -6.80
CA LYS A 98 17.44 3.14 -5.92
C LYS A 98 16.66 1.97 -6.50
N ILE A 99 16.18 1.10 -5.63
CA ILE A 99 15.33 -0.02 -6.04
C ILE A 99 13.89 0.46 -6.02
N GLU A 100 13.27 0.59 -7.19
CA GLU A 100 11.85 0.85 -7.32
C GLU A 100 11.11 -0.46 -7.54
N ALA A 101 9.99 -0.65 -6.84
CA ALA A 101 9.03 -1.69 -7.12
C ALA A 101 7.70 -1.10 -7.55
N THR A 102 7.08 -1.73 -8.55
CA THR A 102 5.65 -1.57 -8.86
C THR A 102 4.93 -2.80 -8.35
N ILE A 103 4.04 -2.62 -7.37
CA ILE A 103 3.27 -3.70 -6.74
C ILE A 103 1.83 -3.58 -7.24
N PHE A 104 1.40 -4.57 -7.99
CA PHE A 104 0.04 -4.69 -8.52
C PHE A 104 -0.82 -5.41 -7.52
N TYR A 105 -2.06 -4.96 -7.37
CA TYR A 105 -3.03 -5.56 -6.47
C TYR A 105 -4.40 -5.63 -7.14
N SER A 106 -5.32 -6.35 -6.53
CA SER A 106 -6.73 -6.35 -6.90
C SER A 106 -7.55 -6.38 -5.62
N CYS A 107 -8.51 -5.49 -5.52
CA CYS A 107 -9.68 -5.61 -4.65
C CYS A 107 -10.91 -5.60 -5.60
#